data_AF-A0A4R1M455-F1
#
_entry.id   AF-A0A4R1M455-F1
#
_cell.length_a   1.000
_cell.length_b   1.000
_cell.length_c   1.000
_cell.angle_alpha   90.00
_cell.angle_beta   90.00
_cell.angle_gamma   90.00
#
_symmetry.space_group_name_H-M   'P 1'
#
loop_
_entity.id
_entity.type
_entity.pdbx_description
1 polymer ?
#
loop_
_entity_poly.entity_id
_entity_poly.type
_entity_poly.pdbx_seq_one_letter_code
_entity_poly.pdbx_strand_id
1 'polypeptide(L)' 'MEMIYFLIGCSVFIALVFLGAFIWANKTGQHDDTHTPAIRILFDDEEPKSSDEESCTTVK' A
#
# COMPACT_ATOMS: atom_id res chain seq x y z
N MET A 1 14.62 3.46 42.78
CA MET A 1 13.25 3.96 42.52
C MET A 1 13.20 4.94 41.34
N GLU A 2 14.18 5.83 41.14
CA GLU A 2 14.20 6.70 39.94
C GLU A 2 14.25 5.96 38.60
N MET A 3 15.04 4.89 38.50
CA MET A 3 15.19 4.14 37.25
C MET A 3 13.85 3.58 36.72
N ILE A 4 12.91 3.24 37.62
CA ILE A 4 11.60 2.71 37.21
C ILE A 4 10.80 3.77 36.45
N TYR A 5 10.87 5.03 36.89
CA TYR A 5 10.15 6.15 36.27
C TYR A 5 10.76 6.49 34.90
N PHE A 6 12.09 6.41 34.78
CA PHE A 6 12.76 6.57 33.49
C PHE A 6 12.36 5.48 32.49
N LEU A 7 12.32 4.21 32.91
CA LEU A 7 11.92 3.08 32.07
C LEU A 7 10.46 3.18 31.62
N ILE A 8 9.56 3.62 32.51
CA ILE A 8 8.15 3.88 32.19
C ILE A 8 8.03 5.00 31.14
N GLY A 9 8.77 6.11 31.29
CA GLY A 9 8.77 7.17 30.30
C GLY A 9 9.29 6.70 28.94
N CYS A 10 10.38 5.94 28.94
CA CYS A 10 11.00 5.41 27.73
C CYS A 10 10.08 4.42 26.98
N SER A 11 9.38 3.53 27.70
CA SER A 11 8.47 2.57 27.07
C SER A 11 7.26 3.25 26.44
N VAL A 12 6.69 4.26 27.10
CA VAL A 12 5.59 5.07 26.54
C VAL A 12 6.07 5.86 25.33
N PHE A 13 7.28 6.43 25.37
CA PHE A 13 7.85 7.15 24.24
C PHE A 13 7.99 6.26 23.00
N ILE A 14 8.56 5.07 23.16
CA ILE A 14 8.70 4.09 22.07
C ILE A 14 7.32 3.70 21.52
N ALA A 15 6.32 3.47 22.39
CA ALA A 15 4.97 3.14 21.97
C ALA A 15 4.31 4.26 21.14
N LEU A 16 4.52 5.52 21.52
CA LEU A 16 4.00 6.67 20.76
C LEU A 16 4.66 6.82 19.40
N VAL A 17 5.99 6.63 19.32
CA VAL A 17 6.72 6.64 18.05
C VAL A 17 6.22 5.54 17.13
N PHE A 18 6.06 4.32 17.65
CA PHE A 18 5.54 3.19 16.90
C PHE A 18 4.11 3.44 16.39
N LEU A 19 3.23 3.96 17.25
CA LEU A 19 1.85 4.30 16.89
C LEU A 19 1.81 5.40 15.81
N GLY A 20 2.65 6.42 15.92
CA GLY A 20 2.76 7.48 14.91
C GLY A 20 3.23 6.96 13.55
N ALA A 21 4.26 6.11 13.55
CA ALA A 21 4.73 5.43 12.34
C ALA A 21 3.65 4.51 11.74
N PHE A 22 2.91 3.79 12.58
CA PHE A 22 1.80 2.93 12.16
C PHE A 22 0.68 3.73 11.47
N ILE A 23 0.25 4.85 12.05
CA ILE A 23 -0.77 5.71 11.44
C ILE A 23 -0.28 6.29 10.11
N TRP A 24 0.98 6.73 10.05
CA TRP A 24 1.59 7.25 8.82
C TRP A 24 1.66 6.19 7.72
N ALA A 25 2.02 4.95 8.06
CA ALA A 25 2.06 3.83 7.13
C ALA A 25 0.67 3.47 6.59
N ASN A 26 -0.34 3.40 7.47
CA ASN A 26 -1.73 3.14 7.05
C ASN A 26 -2.29 4.27 6.17
N LYS A 27 -1.87 5.51 6.40
CA LYS A 27 -2.28 6.66 5.57
C LYS A 27 -1.52 6.76 4.25
N THR A 28 -0.37 6.10 4.10
CA THR A 28 0.45 6.07 2.89
C THR A 28 -0.17 5.16 1.82
N GLY A 29 -1.38 5.49 1.39
CA GLY A 29 -1.83 5.31 0.00
C GLY A 29 -1.81 3.92 -0.63
N GLN A 30 -1.47 2.84 0.07
CA GLN A 30 -1.45 1.47 -0.46
C GLN A 30 -2.86 0.97 -0.84
N HIS A 31 -3.89 1.79 -0.65
CA HIS A 31 -5.28 1.56 -1.01
C HIS A 31 -5.64 2.15 -2.40
N ASP A 32 -4.64 2.53 -3.20
CA ASP A 32 -4.86 3.09 -4.55
C ASP A 32 -5.44 2.05 -5.53
N ASP A 33 -5.37 0.77 -5.18
CA ASP A 33 -6.10 -0.30 -5.88
C ASP A 33 -7.57 -0.34 -5.41
N THR A 34 -8.30 0.76 -5.68
CA THR A 34 -9.75 0.86 -5.42
C THR A 34 -10.57 0.08 -6.47
N HIS A 35 -9.92 -0.38 -7.55
CA HIS A 35 -10.54 -1.16 -8.62
C HIS A 35 -9.80 -2.47 -8.83
N THR A 36 -10.34 -3.53 -8.21
CA THR A 36 -9.85 -4.90 -8.30
C THR A 36 -9.45 -5.30 -9.74
N PRO A 37 -8.20 -5.72 -9.98
CA PRO A 37 -7.72 -6.10 -11.31
C PRO A 37 -8.54 -7.24 -11.95
N ALA A 38 -9.17 -8.09 -11.14
CA ALA A 38 -10.04 -9.17 -11.61
C ALA A 38 -11.36 -8.69 -12.23
N ILE A 39 -11.83 -7.47 -11.93
CA ILE A 39 -13.06 -6.93 -12.52
C ILE A 39 -12.75 -6.32 -13.90
N ARG A 40 -11.59 -5.66 -14.04
CA ARG A 40 -11.13 -5.11 -15.32
C ARG A 40 -11.02 -6.20 -16.37
N ILE A 41 -10.40 -7.34 -16.04
CA ILE A 41 -10.17 -8.42 -17.02
C ILE A 41 -11.46 -9.11 -17.47
N LEU A 42 -12.51 -9.08 -16.63
CA LEU A 42 -13.79 -9.74 -16.92
C LEU A 42 -14.64 -8.96 -17.95
N PHE A 43 -14.43 -7.64 -18.05
CA PHE A 43 -15.14 -6.74 -18.97
C PHE A 43 -14.30 -6.34 -20.18
N ASP A 44 -12.98 -6.53 -20.15
CA ASP A 44 -12.05 -6.26 -21.27
C ASP A 44 -12.23 -7.27 -22.43
N ASP A 45 -12.83 -8.43 -22.17
CA ASP A 45 -13.08 -9.48 -23.16
C ASP A 45 -14.34 -9.25 -24.01
N GLU A 46 -15.21 -8.28 -23.66
CA GLU A 46 -16.44 -7.97 -24.42
C GLU A 46 -16.28 -6.85 -25.46
N GLU A 47 -15.19 -6.10 -25.48
CA GLU A 47 -14.98 -5.07 -26.52
C GLU A 47 -14.40 -5.69 -27.81
N PRO A 48 -15.09 -5.57 -28.97
CA PRO A 48 -14.54 -6.01 -30.24
C PRO A 48 -13.34 -5.12 -30.59
N LYS A 49 -12.13 -5.67 -30.44
CA LYS A 49 -10.87 -5.07 -30.88
C LYS A 49 -10.99 -4.67 -32.36
N SER A 50 -11.22 -3.39 -32.60
CA SER A 50 -10.99 -2.75 -33.88
C SER A 50 -9.83 -1.78 -33.72
N SER A 51 -8.84 -1.98 -34.60
CA SER A 51 -7.65 -1.14 -34.86
C SER A 51 -6.62 -0.96 -33.73
N ASP A 52 -5.50 -1.67 -33.90
CA ASP A 52 -4.12 -1.14 -33.95
C ASP A 52 -3.67 -0.11 -32.90
N GLU A 53 -2.71 -0.50 -32.04
CA GLU A 53 -1.37 0.12 -31.98
C GLU A 53 -0.40 -0.67 -31.07
N GLU A 54 0.88 -0.64 -31.45
CA GLU A 54 2.04 -1.38 -30.95
C GLU A 54 2.41 -1.10 -29.48
N SER A 55 2.90 -2.12 -28.77
CA SER A 55 4.24 -2.12 -28.14
C SER A 55 4.33 -3.20 -27.06
N CYS A 56 4.94 -4.33 -27.39
CA CYS A 56 6.07 -4.91 -26.64
C CYS A 56 6.40 -6.29 -27.25
N THR A 57 7.35 -6.29 -28.18
CA THR A 57 7.92 -7.51 -28.74
C THR A 57 8.78 -8.21 -27.69
N THR A 58 8.33 -9.38 -27.23
CA THR A 58 9.21 -10.46 -26.76
C THR A 58 10.02 -10.97 -27.94
N VAL A 59 11.31 -10.63 -28.06
CA VAL A 59 12.40 -11.54 -28.52
C VAL A 59 13.76 -10.97 -28.07
N LYS A 60 14.31 -11.48 -26.97
CA LYS A 60 15.63 -12.13 -26.94
C LYS A 60 15.82 -12.90 -25.64
#